data_AF-A0A7W8M3T1-F1
#
_entry.id   AF-A0A7W8M3T1-F1
#
_cell.length_a   1.000
_cell.length_b   1.000
_cell.length_c   1.000
_cell.angle_alpha   90.00
_cell.angle_beta   90.00
_cell.angle_gamma   90.00
#
_symmetry.space_group_name_H-M   'P 1'
#
loop_
_entity.id
_entity.type
_entity.pdbx_description
1 polymer ?
#
loop_
_entity_poly.entity_id
_entity_poly.type
_entity_poly.pdbx_seq_one_letter_code
_entity_poly.pdbx_strand_id
1 'polypeptide(L)' 'MRAGEPVVRVDLDVVEKAGLSMQTMIIVTEPASDTPVAFINFGKVQRGQVINK' A
#
# COMPACT_ATOMS: atom_id res chain seq x y z
N MET A 1 16.77 -0.17 -1.29
CA MET A 1 15.53 0.51 -0.85
C MET A 1 15.41 0.35 0.65
N ARG A 2 14.98 1.41 1.33
CA ARG A 2 14.61 1.40 2.75
C ARG A 2 13.10 1.62 2.89
N ALA A 3 12.52 1.16 3.99
CA ALA A 3 11.11 1.43 4.28
C ALA A 3 10.83 2.94 4.26
N GLY A 4 9.73 3.34 3.61
CA GLY A 4 9.30 4.74 3.50
C GLY A 4 9.90 5.52 2.33
N GLU A 5 10.94 5.00 1.66
CA GLU A 5 11.48 5.60 0.44
C GLU A 5 10.45 5.53 -0.70
N PRO A 6 10.25 6.63 -1.45
CA PRO A 6 9.29 6.64 -2.56
C PRO A 6 9.82 5.78 -3.71
N VAL A 7 9.02 4.83 -4.17
CA VAL A 7 9.36 3.97 -5.32
C VAL A 7 8.77 4.53 -6.62
N VAL A 8 7.55 5.07 -6.57
CA VAL A 8 6.83 5.64 -7.72
C VAL A 8 6.14 6.93 -7.29
N ARG A 9 6.05 7.91 -8.20
CA ARG A 9 5.22 9.11 -8.06
C ARG A 9 4.07 9.02 -9.05
N VAL A 10 2.85 9.30 -8.59
CA VAL A 10 1.62 9.24 -9.39
C VAL A 10 0.89 10.56 -9.25
N ASP A 11 0.37 11.07 -10.37
CA ASP A 11 -0.51 12.23 -10.40
C ASP A 11 -1.97 11.76 -10.23
N LEU A 12 -2.52 11.96 -9.03
CA LEU A 12 -3.86 11.50 -8.69
C LEU A 12 -4.95 12.31 -9.40
N ASP A 13 -4.71 13.60 -9.66
CA ASP A 13 -5.68 14.47 -10.31
C ASP A 13 -5.94 14.02 -11.76
N VAL A 14 -4.88 13.57 -12.44
CA VAL A 14 -4.99 13.04 -13.80
C VAL A 14 -5.74 11.70 -13.81
N VAL A 15 -5.42 10.80 -12.88
CA VAL A 15 -6.08 9.48 -12.77
C VAL A 15 -7.58 9.65 -12.47
N GLU A 16 -7.91 10.55 -11.56
CA GLU A 16 -9.30 10.88 -11.21
C GLU A 16 -10.05 11.50 -12.39
N LYS A 17 -9.47 12.48 -13.08
CA LYS A 17 -10.08 13.11 -14.28
C LYS A 17 -10.27 12.13 -15.43
N ALA A 18 -9.41 11.12 -15.54
CA ALA A 18 -9.55 10.06 -16.54
C ALA A 18 -10.65 9.04 -16.19
N GLY A 19 -11.27 9.13 -15.01
CA GLY A 19 -12.32 8.21 -14.56
C GLY A 19 -11.80 6.82 -14.18
N LEU A 20 -10.51 6.71 -13.86
CA LEU A 20 -9.86 5.44 -13.50
C LEU A 20 -9.95 5.18 -11.99
N SER A 21 -10.03 3.90 -11.62
CA SER A 21 -10.02 3.50 -10.20
C SER A 21 -8.67 3.79 -9.56
N MET A 22 -8.69 4.45 -8.40
CA MET A 22 -7.50 4.66 -7.55
C MET A 22 -7.28 3.51 -6.54
N GLN A 23 -8.10 2.45 -6.59
CA GLN A 23 -7.93 1.29 -5.70
C GLN A 23 -6.60 0.59 -6.01
N THR A 24 -5.73 0.50 -4.99
CA THR A 24 -4.43 -0.16 -5.10
C THR A 24 -4.40 -1.39 -4.21
N MET A 25 -4.01 -2.54 -4.77
CA MET A 25 -3.88 -3.79 -4.03
C MET A 25 -2.43 -4.02 -3.61
N ILE A 26 -2.25 -4.48 -2.37
CA ILE A 26 -0.97 -4.97 -1.87
C ILE A 26 -1.08 -6.49 -1.79
N ILE A 27 -0.27 -7.20 -2.57
CA ILE A 27 -0.28 -8.66 -2.66
C ILE A 27 1.06 -9.18 -2.12
N VAL A 28 1.00 -10.08 -1.14
CA VAL A 28 2.18 -10.81 -0.64
C VAL A 28 2.20 -12.15 -1.36
N THR A 29 3.14 -12.34 -2.28
CA THR A 29 3.27 -13.57 -3.08
C THR A 29 4.14 -14.62 -2.40
N GLU A 30 5.14 -14.20 -1.64
CA GLU A 30 6.09 -15.06 -0.93
C GLU A 30 6.25 -14.53 0.50
N PRO A 31 5.57 -15.11 1.50
CA PRO A 31 5.72 -14.68 2.86
C PRO A 31 7.06 -15.17 3.43
N ALA A 32 7.74 -14.30 4.20
CA ALA A 32 9.01 -14.64 4.83
C ALA A 32 8.87 -15.61 6.03
N SER A 33 7.64 -15.83 6.51
CA SER A 33 7.31 -16.80 7.55
C SER A 33 5.93 -17.40 7.29
N ASP A 34 5.63 -18.53 7.93
CA ASP A 34 4.29 -19.15 7.93
C ASP A 34 3.27 -18.35 8.77
N THR A 35 3.67 -17.21 9.34
CA THR A 35 2.76 -16.36 10.11
C THR A 35 1.77 -15.71 9.14
N PRO A 36 0.45 -15.92 9.31
CA PRO A 36 -0.54 -15.27 8.47
C PRO A 36 -0.39 -13.75 8.60
N VAL A 37 -0.44 -13.04 7.47
CA VAL A 37 -0.46 -11.58 7.47
C VAL A 37 -1.77 -11.15 8.16
N ALA A 38 -1.67 -10.73 9.42
CA ALA A 38 -2.81 -10.20 10.17
C ALA A 38 -3.34 -8.97 9.42
N PHE A 39 -4.64 -8.97 9.17
CA PHE A 39 -5.31 -7.98 8.34
C PHE A 39 -4.96 -6.53 8.72
N ILE A 40 -4.78 -5.73 7.68
CA ILE A 40 -4.27 -4.36 7.66
C ILE A 40 -5.14 -3.45 8.54
N ASN A 41 -4.53 -2.47 9.21
CA ASN A 41 -5.25 -1.43 9.96
C ASN A 41 -6.43 -0.87 9.15
N PHE A 42 -7.65 -1.03 9.69
CA PHE A 42 -8.85 -0.49 9.07
C PHE A 42 -8.92 1.04 9.26
N GLY A 43 -9.22 1.77 8.18
CA GLY A 43 -9.40 3.22 8.20
C GLY A 43 -8.25 3.97 7.53
N LYS A 44 -8.04 5.23 7.95
CA LYS A 44 -7.03 6.10 7.35
C LYS A 44 -5.63 5.65 7.77
N VAL A 45 -4.76 5.40 6.79
CA VAL A 45 -3.36 5.05 7.00
C VAL A 45 -2.46 6.20 6.58
N GLN A 46 -1.25 6.27 7.14
CA GLN A 46 -0.23 7.27 6.78
C GLN A 46 0.94 6.64 6.04
N ARG A 47 1.62 7.46 5.22
CA ARG A 47 2.82 7.01 4.49
C ARG A 47 3.90 6.55 5.47
N GLY A 48 4.48 5.37 5.20
CA GLY A 48 5.58 4.81 6.00
C GLY A 48 5.13 4.21 7.33
N GLN A 49 3.82 4.13 7.59
CA GLN A 49 3.28 3.45 8.75
C GLN A 49 3.68 1.96 8.73
N VAL A 50 4.19 1.48 9.86
CA VAL A 50 4.44 0.05 10.06
C VAL A 50 3.09 -0.65 10.24
N ILE A 51 2.83 -1.66 9.40
CA ILE A 51 1.65 -2.51 9.51
C ILE A 51 2.09 -3.71 10.35
N ASN A 52 1.89 -3.66 11.66
CA ASN A 52 1.99 -4.82 12.56
C ASN A 52 1.15 -4.58 13.81
N LYS A 53 0.46 -5.64 14.25
CA LYS A 53 0.04 -5.82 15.63
C LYS A 53 0.57 -7.17 16.09
#